data_AF-A0A1Y4RG27-F1
#
_entry.id   AF-A0A1Y4RG27-F1
#
_cell.length_a   1.000
_cell.length_b   1.000
_cell.length_c   1.000
_cell.angle_alpha   90.00
_cell.angle_beta   90.00
_cell.angle_gamma   90.00
#
_symmetry.space_group_name_H-M   'P 1'
#
loop_
_entity.id
_entity.type
_entity.pdbx_description
1 polymer ?
#
loop_
_entity_poly.entity_id
_entity_poly.type
_entity_poly.pdbx_seq_one_letter_code
_entity_poly.pdbx_strand_id
1 'polypeptide(L)'
;MGKPDLGRLIAQTMAQPAEGRTIEAITGDILEAKRTGGEAILTIGRCLIEAKDLLPHGEWKAWLEERVEFSERSAQRFMRLAREWSNPTTLSDLGASKALMLLALPAEERETFIEEHNVIDMSARQLEAAI
;
A
#
# COMPACT_ATOMS: atom_id res chain seq x y z
N MET A 1 6.51 37.05 -35.56
CA MET A 1 6.15 35.77 -34.94
C MET A 1 6.34 35.90 -33.43
N GLY A 2 5.24 36.04 -32.68
CA GLY A 2 5.27 36.15 -31.22
C GLY A 2 5.61 34.80 -30.59
N LYS A 3 6.52 34.80 -29.62
CA LYS A 3 6.91 33.59 -28.89
C LYS A 3 5.68 32.97 -28.21
N PRO A 4 5.48 31.65 -28.28
CA PRO A 4 4.39 31.00 -27.57
C PRO A 4 4.57 31.20 -26.07
N ASP A 5 3.50 31.66 -25.43
CA ASP A 5 3.41 31.84 -23.98
C ASP A 5 3.35 30.45 -23.31
N LEU A 6 4.52 29.98 -22.85
CA LEU A 6 4.64 28.70 -22.14
C LEU A 6 3.77 28.63 -20.88
N GLY A 7 3.45 29.77 -20.26
CA GLY A 7 2.56 29.82 -19.10
C GLY A 7 1.14 29.37 -19.44
N ARG A 8 0.67 29.71 -20.64
CA ARG A 8 -0.66 29.31 -21.14
C ARG A 8 -0.74 27.83 -21.54
N LEU A 9 0.38 27.27 -22.01
CA LEU A 9 0.50 25.85 -22.36
C LEU A 9 0.51 24.94 -21.13
N ILE A 10 1.12 25.37 -20.02
CA ILE A 10 1.13 24.60 -18.77
C ILE A 10 -0.26 24.61 -18.10
N ALA A 11 -0.99 25.73 -18.19
CA ALA A 11 -2.36 25.84 -17.67
C ALA A 11 -3.37 24.92 -18.37
N GLN A 12 -3.14 24.53 -19.63
CA GLN A 12 -4.05 23.68 -20.43
C GLN A 12 -3.90 22.17 -20.15
N THR A 13 -2.81 21.74 -19.51
CA THR A 13 -2.53 20.32 -19.21
C THR A 13 -2.98 19.91 -17.81
N MET A 14 -3.30 20.87 -16.94
CA MET A 14 -3.96 20.57 -15.67
C MET A 14 -5.38 20.14 -16.02
N ALA A 15 -5.64 18.83 -16.00
CA ALA A 15 -6.97 18.28 -16.13
C ALA A 15 -7.90 19.07 -15.20
N GLN A 16 -8.82 19.84 -15.77
CA GLN A 16 -9.85 20.51 -14.98
C GLN A 16 -10.54 19.41 -14.16
N PRO A 17 -10.73 19.59 -12.83
CA PRO A 17 -11.49 18.63 -12.05
C PRO A 17 -12.81 18.42 -12.77
N ALA A 18 -13.15 17.15 -13.04
CA ALA A 18 -14.38 16.79 -13.75
C ALA A 18 -15.53 17.62 -13.16
N GLU A 19 -16.20 18.42 -14.01
CA GLU A 19 -17.21 19.39 -13.59
C GLU A 19 -18.20 18.74 -12.60
N GLY A 20 -18.34 19.33 -11.41
CA GLY A 20 -19.38 18.95 -10.43
C GLY A 20 -18.97 17.99 -9.30
N ARG A 21 -17.71 17.57 -9.18
CA ARG A 21 -17.28 16.75 -8.04
C ARG A 21 -17.07 17.59 -6.77
N THR A 22 -17.71 17.21 -5.66
CA THR A 22 -17.50 17.85 -4.35
C THR A 22 -16.30 17.26 -3.61
N ILE A 23 -15.79 17.96 -2.60
CA ILE A 23 -14.69 17.49 -1.75
C ILE A 23 -15.09 16.21 -1.01
N GLU A 24 -16.35 16.10 -0.61
CA GLU A 24 -16.90 14.92 0.06
C GLU A 24 -16.87 13.71 -0.87
N ALA A 25 -17.25 13.88 -2.14
CA ALA A 25 -17.18 12.81 -3.13
C ALA A 25 -15.74 12.37 -3.42
N ILE A 26 -14.80 13.32 -3.53
CA ILE A 26 -13.38 13.00 -3.70
C ILE A 26 -12.82 12.29 -2.45
N THR A 27 -13.22 12.73 -1.27
CA THR A 27 -12.81 12.11 0.00
C THR A 27 -13.33 10.68 0.11
N GLY A 28 -14.61 10.44 -0.23
CA GLY A 28 -15.19 9.11 -0.27
C GLY A 28 -14.42 8.16 -1.19
N ASP A 29 -14.12 8.60 -2.42
CA ASP A 29 -13.34 7.80 -3.38
C ASP A 29 -11.93 7.47 -2.85
N ILE A 30 -11.26 8.41 -2.19
CA ILE A 30 -9.93 8.18 -1.61
C ILE A 30 -10.00 7.14 -0.48
N LEU A 31 -10.97 7.25 0.41
CA LEU A 31 -11.13 6.31 1.53
C LEU A 31 -11.47 4.90 1.01
N GLU A 32 -12.33 4.81 0.01
CA GLU A 32 -12.68 3.53 -0.62
C GLU A 32 -11.49 2.91 -1.38
N ALA A 33 -10.72 3.72 -2.10
CA ALA A 33 -9.50 3.27 -2.77
C ALA A 33 -8.46 2.78 -1.76
N LYS A 34 -8.31 3.44 -0.60
CA LYS A 34 -7.44 2.98 0.49
C LYS A 34 -7.87 1.64 1.04
N ARG A 35 -9.17 1.47 1.33
CA ARG A 35 -9.76 0.21 1.80
C ARG A 35 -9.48 -0.93 0.81
N THR A 36 -9.82 -0.69 -0.46
CA THR A 36 -9.59 -1.64 -1.56
C THR A 36 -8.11 -1.99 -1.69
N GLY A 37 -7.21 -1.01 -1.58
CA GLY A 37 -5.76 -1.23 -1.61
C GLY A 37 -5.26 -2.12 -0.47
N GLY A 38 -5.73 -1.87 0.77
CA GLY A 38 -5.43 -2.71 1.94
C GLY A 38 -5.88 -4.16 1.76
N GLU A 39 -7.11 -4.36 1.28
CA GLU A 39 -7.66 -5.68 0.98
C GLU A 39 -6.90 -6.41 -0.14
N ALA A 40 -6.49 -5.68 -1.18
CA ALA A 40 -5.69 -6.22 -2.27
C ALA A 40 -4.32 -6.72 -1.78
N ILE A 41 -3.65 -5.96 -0.90
CA ILE A 41 -2.36 -6.37 -0.31
C ILE A 41 -2.47 -7.70 0.44
N LEU A 42 -3.48 -7.85 1.30
CA LEU A 42 -3.69 -9.10 2.04
C LEU A 42 -4.07 -10.26 1.11
N THR A 43 -4.88 -9.98 0.09
CA THR A 43 -5.28 -10.99 -0.90
C THR A 43 -4.09 -11.49 -1.69
N ILE A 44 -3.24 -10.60 -2.20
CA ILE A 44 -2.00 -10.95 -2.89
C ILE A 44 -1.13 -11.81 -1.98
N GLY A 45 -0.92 -11.40 -0.72
CA GLY A 45 -0.13 -12.16 0.24
C GLY A 45 -0.65 -13.58 0.50
N ARG A 46 -1.98 -13.75 0.64
CA ARG A 46 -2.62 -15.07 0.80
C ARG A 46 -2.44 -15.94 -0.45
N CYS A 47 -2.70 -15.40 -1.63
CA CYS A 47 -2.52 -16.14 -2.89
C CYS A 47 -1.06 -16.56 -3.12
N LEU A 48 -0.09 -15.72 -2.72
CA LEU A 48 1.33 -16.05 -2.80
C LEU A 48 1.71 -17.18 -1.82
N ILE A 49 1.11 -17.23 -0.63
CA ILE A 49 1.30 -18.33 0.32
C ILE A 49 0.77 -19.63 -0.28
N GLU A 50 -0.47 -19.61 -0.77
CA GLU A 50 -1.10 -20.78 -1.41
C GLU A 50 -0.30 -21.26 -2.63
N ALA A 51 0.09 -20.35 -3.53
CA ALA A 51 0.87 -20.68 -4.71
C ALA A 51 2.22 -21.32 -4.34
N LYS A 52 2.88 -20.83 -3.28
CA LYS A 52 4.16 -21.38 -2.83
C LYS A 52 4.03 -22.82 -2.33
N ASP A 53 2.89 -23.17 -1.73
CA ASP A 53 2.62 -24.53 -1.23
C ASP A 53 2.24 -25.50 -2.38
N LEU A 54 1.71 -24.98 -3.48
CA LEU A 54 1.30 -25.78 -4.66
C LEU A 54 2.41 -25.98 -5.70
N LEU A 55 3.39 -25.06 -5.76
CA LEU A 55 4.44 -25.09 -6.77
C LEU A 55 5.52 -26.13 -6.45
N PRO A 56 6.03 -26.86 -7.47
CA PRO A 56 7.19 -27.72 -7.29
C PRO A 56 8.43 -26.97 -6.82
N HIS A 57 9.34 -27.68 -6.14
CA HIS A 57 10.64 -27.12 -5.78
C HIS A 57 11.38 -26.59 -7.01
N GLY A 58 11.93 -25.38 -6.89
CA GLY A 58 12.69 -24.71 -7.96
C GLY A 58 11.87 -23.79 -8.87
N GLU A 59 10.54 -23.98 -8.94
CA GLU A 59 9.67 -23.22 -9.86
C GLU A 59 9.27 -21.85 -9.30
N TRP A 60 9.38 -21.64 -7.98
CA TRP A 60 8.89 -20.44 -7.30
C TRP A 60 9.40 -19.13 -7.92
N LYS A 61 10.70 -19.03 -8.18
CA LYS A 61 11.32 -17.79 -8.67
C LYS A 61 10.87 -17.45 -10.09
N ALA A 62 10.92 -18.43 -11.00
CA ALA A 62 10.49 -18.23 -12.39
C ALA A 62 8.99 -17.88 -12.45
N TRP A 63 8.16 -18.57 -11.66
CA TRP A 63 6.74 -18.26 -11.58
C TRP A 63 6.47 -16.83 -11.10
N LEU A 64 7.20 -16.36 -10.07
CA LEU A 64 7.08 -14.98 -9.59
C LEU A 64 7.41 -13.96 -10.68
N GLU A 65 8.52 -14.15 -11.37
CA GLU A 65 9.03 -13.19 -12.37
C GLU A 65 8.18 -13.20 -13.65
N GLU A 66 7.79 -14.38 -14.14
CA GLU A 66 7.16 -14.54 -15.45
C GLU A 66 5.62 -14.53 -15.44
N ARG A 67 4.98 -14.83 -14.30
CA ARG A 67 3.51 -14.99 -14.23
C ARG A 67 2.82 -13.89 -13.45
N VAL A 68 3.45 -13.38 -12.40
CA VAL A 68 2.86 -12.36 -11.51
C VAL A 68 3.68 -11.08 -11.41
N GLU A 69 4.80 -11.00 -12.15
CA GLU A 69 5.65 -9.81 -12.27
C GLU A 69 6.14 -9.26 -10.92
N PHE A 70 6.42 -10.17 -9.98
CA PHE A 70 6.93 -9.80 -8.66
C PHE A 70 8.38 -10.22 -8.48
N SER A 71 9.15 -9.35 -7.83
CA SER A 71 10.40 -9.77 -7.20
C SER A 71 10.11 -10.65 -5.99
N GLU A 72 11.03 -11.57 -5.67
CA GLU A 72 10.90 -12.39 -4.46
C GLU A 72 10.80 -11.53 -3.19
N ARG A 73 11.52 -10.40 -3.14
CA ARG A 73 11.43 -9.45 -2.03
C ARG A 73 10.03 -8.87 -1.87
N SER A 74 9.39 -8.47 -2.96
CA SER A 74 8.01 -7.95 -2.92
C SER A 74 7.03 -9.04 -2.48
N ALA A 75 7.15 -10.25 -3.04
CA ALA A 75 6.31 -11.38 -2.68
C ALA A 75 6.43 -11.70 -1.17
N GLN A 76 7.64 -11.81 -0.64
CA GLN A 76 7.87 -12.06 0.78
C GLN A 76 7.26 -10.97 1.68
N ARG A 77 7.30 -9.69 1.28
CA ARG A 77 6.65 -8.59 2.03
C ARG A 77 5.14 -8.77 2.08
N PHE A 78 4.50 -9.08 0.95
CA PHE A 78 3.05 -9.34 0.91
C PHE A 78 2.67 -10.55 1.76
N MET A 79 3.40 -11.66 1.62
CA MET A 79 3.18 -12.86 2.42
C MET A 79 3.32 -12.59 3.92
N ARG A 80 4.35 -11.82 4.33
CA ARG A 80 4.55 -11.47 5.73
C ARG A 80 3.41 -10.60 6.27
N LEU A 81 2.95 -9.61 5.50
CA LEU A 81 1.79 -8.79 5.85
C LEU A 81 0.54 -9.65 6.02
N ALA A 82 0.26 -10.57 5.09
CA ALA A 82 -0.92 -11.43 5.14
C ALA A 82 -0.92 -12.46 6.29
N ARG A 83 0.24 -12.83 6.82
CA ARG A 83 0.35 -13.73 7.99
C ARG A 83 0.12 -13.00 9.31
N GLU A 84 0.62 -11.76 9.39
CA GLU A 84 0.70 -11.01 10.64
C GLU A 84 -0.47 -10.04 10.85
N TRP A 85 -1.12 -9.62 9.76
CA TRP A 85 -2.27 -8.73 9.78
C TRP A 85 -3.49 -9.44 9.23
N SER A 86 -4.52 -9.57 10.08
CA SER A 86 -5.83 -10.10 9.68
C SER A 86 -6.83 -9.00 9.36
N ASN A 87 -6.64 -7.78 9.90
CA ASN A 87 -7.52 -6.64 9.72
C ASN A 87 -7.11 -5.79 8.49
N PRO A 88 -7.93 -5.75 7.41
CA PRO A 88 -7.65 -4.92 6.24
C PRO A 88 -7.66 -3.42 6.54
N THR A 89 -8.43 -2.98 7.54
CA THR A 89 -8.55 -1.57 7.93
C THR A 89 -7.23 -1.00 8.42
N THR A 90 -6.46 -1.80 9.17
CA THR A 90 -5.12 -1.39 9.61
C THR A 90 -4.20 -1.13 8.42
N LEU A 91 -4.32 -1.91 7.34
CA LEU A 91 -3.54 -1.66 6.12
C LEU A 91 -4.05 -0.47 5.30
N SER A 92 -5.36 -0.20 5.29
CA SER A 92 -5.90 0.97 4.59
C SER A 92 -5.48 2.27 5.26
N ASP A 93 -5.38 2.28 6.59
CA ASP A 93 -5.04 3.46 7.37
C ASP A 93 -3.53 3.71 7.42
N LEU A 94 -2.74 2.66 7.64
CA LEU A 94 -1.28 2.76 7.76
C LEU A 94 -0.54 2.69 6.42
N GLY A 95 -1.13 2.01 5.43
CA GLY A 95 -0.44 1.58 4.22
C GLY A 95 0.58 0.45 4.47
N ALA A 96 0.98 -0.21 3.38
CA ALA A 96 1.85 -1.39 3.42
C ALA A 96 3.22 -1.16 4.10
N SER A 97 3.80 0.05 3.97
CA SER A 97 5.13 0.33 4.49
C SER A 97 5.15 0.40 6.02
N LYS A 98 4.25 1.19 6.61
CA LYS A 98 4.18 1.33 8.07
C LYS A 98 3.73 0.03 8.74
N ALA A 99 2.75 -0.64 8.15
CA ALA A 99 2.29 -1.93 8.63
C ALA A 99 3.42 -2.99 8.64
N LEU A 100 4.34 -2.95 7.67
CA LEU A 100 5.50 -3.84 7.64
C LEU A 100 6.54 -3.46 8.72
N MET A 101 6.74 -2.17 8.98
CA MET A 101 7.69 -1.69 10.00
C MET A 101 7.24 -2.10 11.40
N LEU A 102 5.95 -1.99 11.69
CA LEU A 102 5.36 -2.41 12.98
C LEU A 102 5.51 -3.91 13.25
N LEU A 103 5.83 -4.74 12.25
CA LEU A 103 6.16 -6.15 12.48
C LEU A 103 7.51 -6.37 13.17
N ALA A 104 8.26 -5.30 13.45
CA ALA A 104 9.41 -5.34 14.36
C ALA A 104 8.99 -5.40 15.84
N LEU A 105 7.75 -5.00 16.16
CA LEU A 105 7.18 -5.10 17.50
C LEU A 105 6.48 -6.46 17.72
N PRO A 106 6.42 -6.95 18.97
CA PRO A 106 5.56 -8.06 19.37
C PRO A 106 4.10 -7.81 18.95
N ALA A 107 3.38 -8.86 18.56
CA ALA A 107 2.03 -8.72 17.99
C ALA A 107 1.05 -8.03 18.96
N GLU A 108 1.17 -8.36 20.24
CA GLU A 108 0.40 -7.84 21.36
C GLU A 108 0.66 -6.36 21.67
N GLU A 109 1.80 -5.80 21.25
CA GLU A 109 2.16 -4.40 21.50
C GLU A 109 1.78 -3.48 20.34
N ARG A 110 1.53 -4.02 19.14
CA ARG A 110 1.33 -3.23 17.91
C ARG A 110 0.12 -2.31 18.00
N GLU A 111 -1.01 -2.79 18.51
CA GLU A 111 -2.26 -2.01 18.57
C GLU A 111 -2.11 -0.85 19.56
N THR A 112 -1.64 -1.12 20.78
CA THR A 112 -1.30 -0.10 21.78
C THR A 112 -0.31 0.93 21.23
N PHE A 113 0.74 0.49 20.55
CA PHE A 113 1.72 1.39 19.96
C PHE A 113 1.12 2.29 18.88
N ILE A 114 0.23 1.75 18.03
CA ILE A 114 -0.46 2.55 16.99
C ILE A 114 -1.28 3.66 17.64
N GLU A 115 -2.01 3.34 18.70
CA GLU A 115 -2.88 4.28 19.43
C GLU A 115 -2.09 5.34 20.18
N GLU A 116 -1.08 4.95 20.98
CA GLU A 116 -0.32 5.86 21.83
C GLU A 116 0.57 6.83 21.02
N HIS A 117 1.02 6.42 19.84
CA HIS A 117 1.99 7.17 19.05
C HIS A 117 1.40 7.87 17.81
N ASN A 118 0.08 7.85 17.58
CA ASN A 118 -0.55 8.45 16.39
C ASN A 118 0.15 8.04 15.08
N VAL A 119 0.47 6.75 14.94
CA VAL A 119 1.32 6.22 13.85
C VAL A 119 0.74 6.51 12.45
N ILE A 120 -0.58 6.66 12.35
CA ILE A 120 -1.29 7.02 11.13
C ILE A 120 -0.74 8.35 10.55
N ASP A 121 -0.40 9.32 11.39
CA ASP A 121 0.06 10.65 10.97
C ASP A 121 1.60 10.73 10.83
N MET A 122 2.34 9.74 11.32
CA MET A 122 3.79 9.71 11.21
C MET A 122 4.26 9.47 9.76
N SER A 123 5.36 10.09 9.36
CA SER A 123 6.12 9.63 8.20
C SER A 123 6.80 8.29 8.49
N ALA A 124 7.17 7.54 7.44
CA ALA A 124 7.91 6.30 7.62
C ALA A 124 9.22 6.49 8.41
N ARG A 125 9.92 7.62 8.23
CA ARG A 125 11.16 7.93 8.97
C ARG A 125 10.91 8.19 10.46
N GLN A 126 9.80 8.86 10.80
CA GLN A 126 9.44 9.11 12.20
C GLN A 126 9.05 7.81 12.89
N LEU A 127 8.32 6.95 12.20
CA LEU A 127 8.00 5.62 12.70
C LEU A 127 9.26 4.78 12.92
N GLU A 128 10.23 4.84 12.00
CA GLU A 128 11.51 4.11 12.14
C GLU A 128 12.32 4.53 13.36
N ALA A 129 12.22 5.79 13.76
CA ALA A 129 12.91 6.30 14.95
C ALA A 129 12.16 5.99 16.26
N ALA A 130 10.89 5.59 16.18
CA ALA A 130 10.01 5.35 17.32
C ALA A 130 9.91 3.88 17.72
N ILE A 131 10.31 2.95 16.83
CA ILE A 131 10.33 1.50 17.02
C ILE A 131 11.76 1.05 17.33
#